data_AF-A0A1X7JWS7-F1
#
_entry.id   AF-A0A1X7JWS7-F1
#
_cell.length_a   1.000
_cell.length_b   1.000
_cell.length_c   1.000
_cell.angle_alpha   90.00
_cell.angle_beta   90.00
_cell.angle_gamma   90.00
#
_symmetry.space_group_name_H-M   'P 1'
#
loop_
_entity.id
_entity.type
_entity.pdbx_description
1 polymer ?
#
loop_
_entity_poly.entity_id
_entity_poly.type
_entity_poly.pdbx_seq_one_letter_code
_entity_poly.pdbx_strand_id
1 'polypeptide(L)'
;MKDAKSLSLALESIYLSFNKKSLISPDPLQFLLDYPDVEDREIVGMVASSLAYGRVSQILKSVSSVLEPMGNSPRRFLEKGNVKLWRGLFEGFKHRFSDQVDLVDLLSGMKDVIELHGSLDRAMAIALSGDKGTIRGAQGFVEMILKGGSRDRNTLLPRPEGGSACKRLMLYFRWMVRKDQVDPGGWTCLSPEDLLIPLDTHMHRISLAFGFTGRKSGDMRTVEEITGFFRTVRPDDPIRYDFALTRFGIHPDMKIEDLIEISDR
;
A
#
# COMPACT_ATOMS: atom_id res chain seq x y z
N MET A 1 25.25 -19.96 4.49
CA MET A 1 24.68 -18.76 3.84
C MET A 1 24.61 -19.06 2.36
N LYS A 2 23.45 -18.83 1.72
CA LYS A 2 23.37 -18.93 0.26
C LYS A 2 24.30 -17.89 -0.38
N ASP A 3 24.90 -18.23 -1.51
CA ASP A 3 25.61 -17.26 -2.33
C ASP A 3 24.61 -16.17 -2.80
N ALA A 4 25.01 -14.90 -2.77
CA ALA A 4 24.17 -13.76 -3.13
C ALA A 4 23.62 -13.87 -4.57
N LYS A 5 24.40 -14.48 -5.47
CA LYS A 5 23.98 -14.72 -6.86
C LYS A 5 22.86 -15.76 -6.95
N SER A 6 22.97 -16.85 -6.18
CA SER A 6 21.94 -17.89 -6.11
C SER A 6 20.62 -17.34 -5.55
N LEU A 7 20.69 -16.53 -4.50
CA LEU A 7 19.51 -15.88 -3.91
C LEU A 7 18.84 -14.89 -4.88
N SER A 8 19.62 -14.11 -5.63
CA SER A 8 19.09 -13.23 -6.68
C SER A 8 18.32 -14.00 -7.76
N LEU A 9 18.87 -15.11 -8.24
CA LEU A 9 18.20 -15.95 -9.24
C LEU A 9 16.90 -16.57 -8.71
N ALA A 10 16.89 -17.01 -7.45
CA ALA A 10 15.69 -17.52 -6.80
C ALA A 10 14.58 -16.46 -6.72
N LEU A 11 14.91 -15.23 -6.32
CA LEU A 11 13.95 -14.11 -6.26
C LEU A 11 13.34 -13.79 -7.63
N GLU A 12 14.16 -13.79 -8.68
CA GLU A 12 13.68 -13.59 -10.05
C GLU A 12 12.75 -14.72 -10.51
N SER A 13 13.11 -15.97 -10.23
CA SER A 13 12.27 -17.14 -10.54
C SER A 13 10.91 -17.07 -9.82
N ILE A 14 10.92 -16.69 -8.54
CA ILE A 14 9.70 -16.47 -7.74
C ILE A 14 8.85 -15.35 -8.37
N TYR A 15 9.45 -14.21 -8.70
CA TYR A 15 8.73 -13.11 -9.34
C TYR A 15 8.06 -13.56 -10.64
N LEU A 16 8.81 -14.20 -11.54
CA LEU A 16 8.29 -14.62 -12.84
C LEU A 16 7.15 -15.66 -12.71
N SER A 17 7.21 -16.51 -11.68
CA SER A 17 6.23 -17.58 -11.47
C SER A 17 4.94 -17.11 -10.78
N PHE A 18 5.05 -16.12 -9.88
CA PHE A 18 3.97 -15.75 -8.95
C PHE A 18 3.48 -14.30 -9.10
N ASN A 19 4.15 -13.43 -9.85
CA ASN A 19 3.66 -12.08 -10.15
C ASN A 19 2.62 -12.08 -11.28
N LYS A 20 1.43 -12.62 -10.99
CA LYS A 20 0.35 -12.82 -11.97
C LYS A 20 -1.02 -12.48 -11.40
N LYS A 21 -1.90 -11.95 -12.26
CA LYS A 21 -3.27 -11.53 -11.90
C LYS A 21 -4.09 -12.61 -11.21
N SER A 22 -3.91 -13.87 -11.62
CA SER A 22 -4.66 -15.00 -11.05
C SER A 22 -4.36 -15.25 -9.56
N LEU A 23 -3.28 -14.70 -9.01
CA LEU A 23 -2.91 -14.81 -7.60
C LEU A 23 -3.23 -13.56 -6.78
N ILE A 24 -3.88 -12.56 -7.38
CA ILE A 24 -4.27 -11.34 -6.65
C ILE A 24 -5.27 -11.69 -5.56
N SER A 25 -6.36 -12.39 -5.89
CA SER A 25 -7.34 -12.78 -4.88
C SER A 25 -6.76 -13.84 -3.93
N PRO A 26 -6.99 -13.72 -2.60
CA PRO A 26 -7.65 -12.60 -1.93
C PRO A 26 -6.67 -11.46 -1.62
N ASP A 27 -6.91 -10.26 -2.15
CA ASP A 27 -6.13 -9.05 -1.84
C ASP A 27 -6.92 -7.79 -2.18
N PRO A 28 -6.92 -6.74 -1.32
CA PRO A 28 -7.57 -5.47 -1.64
C PRO A 28 -7.09 -4.80 -2.94
N LEU A 29 -5.90 -5.16 -3.46
CA LEU A 29 -5.44 -4.75 -4.80
C LEU A 29 -6.48 -5.06 -5.89
N GLN A 30 -7.28 -6.11 -5.74
CA GLN A 30 -8.28 -6.50 -6.73
C GLN A 30 -9.27 -5.38 -7.05
N PHE A 31 -9.61 -4.53 -6.07
CA PHE A 31 -10.56 -3.43 -6.28
C PHE A 31 -10.01 -2.34 -7.20
N LEU A 32 -8.69 -2.11 -7.22
CA LEU A 32 -8.09 -1.07 -8.06
C LEU A 32 -8.18 -1.42 -9.55
N LEU A 33 -8.25 -2.72 -9.87
CA LEU A 33 -8.30 -3.20 -11.25
C LEU A 33 -9.63 -2.86 -11.95
N ASP A 34 -10.68 -2.61 -11.17
CA ASP A 34 -12.00 -2.23 -11.67
C ASP A 34 -12.05 -0.77 -12.14
N TYR A 35 -11.02 0.02 -11.84
CA TYR A 35 -10.96 1.47 -12.13
C TYR A 35 -9.78 1.77 -13.08
N PRO A 36 -10.02 1.82 -14.41
CA PRO A 36 -8.98 2.13 -15.39
C PRO A 36 -8.54 3.61 -15.36
N ASP A 37 -9.43 4.51 -14.95
CA ASP A 37 -9.11 5.93 -14.73
C ASP A 37 -8.22 6.08 -13.47
N VAL A 38 -7.12 6.82 -13.62
CA VAL A 38 -6.17 7.07 -12.52
C VAL A 38 -6.83 7.92 -11.44
N GLU A 39 -7.68 8.88 -11.79
CA GLU A 39 -8.31 9.78 -10.80
C GLU A 39 -9.25 9.02 -9.86
N ASP A 40 -9.98 8.04 -10.38
CA ASP A 40 -10.80 7.14 -9.56
C ASP A 40 -9.93 6.15 -8.76
N ARG A 41 -8.87 5.62 -9.40
CA ARG A 41 -7.96 4.67 -8.77
C ARG A 41 -7.21 5.25 -7.58
N GLU A 42 -6.86 6.53 -7.60
CA GLU A 42 -6.27 7.23 -6.45
C GLU A 42 -7.12 7.05 -5.18
N ILE A 43 -8.43 7.25 -5.31
CA ILE A 43 -9.37 7.16 -4.19
C ILE A 43 -9.50 5.71 -3.72
N VAL A 44 -9.68 4.80 -4.68
CA VAL A 44 -9.85 3.37 -4.42
C VAL A 44 -8.60 2.79 -3.76
N GLY A 45 -7.41 3.13 -4.27
CA GLY A 45 -6.13 2.71 -3.72
C GLY A 45 -5.92 3.22 -2.30
N MET A 46 -6.26 4.49 -2.03
CA MET A 46 -6.14 5.05 -0.69
C MET A 46 -7.09 4.35 0.29
N VAL A 47 -8.38 4.21 -0.05
CA VAL A 47 -9.36 3.48 0.79
C VAL A 47 -8.93 2.03 1.03
N ALA A 48 -8.57 1.33 -0.04
CA ALA A 48 -8.20 -0.09 0.01
C ALA A 48 -6.95 -0.33 0.87
N SER A 49 -5.93 0.50 0.70
CA SER A 49 -4.66 0.38 1.45
C SER A 49 -4.82 0.80 2.91
N SER A 50 -5.55 1.88 3.19
CA SER A 50 -5.87 2.36 4.55
C SER A 50 -6.59 1.31 5.39
N LEU A 51 -7.43 0.49 4.76
CA LEU A 51 -8.17 -0.62 5.39
C LEU A 51 -7.40 -1.95 5.39
N ALA A 52 -6.22 -2.05 4.77
CA ALA A 52 -5.46 -3.29 4.56
C ALA A 52 -4.72 -3.83 5.81
N TYR A 53 -5.47 -4.03 6.91
CA TYR A 53 -5.01 -4.61 8.17
C TYR A 53 -6.14 -5.40 8.85
N GLY A 54 -5.78 -6.55 9.45
CA GLY A 54 -6.74 -7.53 9.95
C GLY A 54 -6.86 -8.75 9.05
N ARG A 55 -7.95 -9.52 9.19
CA ARG A 55 -8.19 -10.71 8.36
C ARG A 55 -8.60 -10.29 6.95
N VAL A 56 -8.04 -10.94 5.93
CA VAL A 56 -8.27 -10.56 4.51
C VAL A 56 -9.75 -10.50 4.14
N SER A 57 -10.58 -11.44 4.60
CA SER A 57 -12.02 -11.42 4.34
C SER A 57 -12.73 -10.19 4.95
N GLN A 58 -12.29 -9.74 6.13
CA GLN A 58 -12.82 -8.52 6.76
C GLN A 58 -12.34 -7.27 6.01
N ILE A 59 -11.07 -7.26 5.56
CA ILE A 59 -10.53 -6.16 4.73
C ILE A 59 -11.37 -6.00 3.47
N LEU A 60 -11.57 -7.10 2.72
CA LEU A 60 -12.35 -7.07 1.48
C LEU A 60 -13.79 -6.60 1.71
N LYS A 61 -14.44 -7.09 2.79
CA LYS A 61 -15.80 -6.65 3.15
C LYS A 61 -15.85 -5.15 3.46
N SER A 62 -14.91 -4.64 4.26
CA SER A 62 -14.85 -3.22 4.62
C SER A 62 -14.61 -2.34 3.39
N VAL A 63 -13.67 -2.71 2.53
CA VAL A 63 -13.40 -1.96 1.28
C VAL A 63 -14.64 -1.96 0.38
N SER A 64 -15.28 -3.12 0.17
CA SER A 64 -16.52 -3.21 -0.61
C SER A 64 -17.61 -2.28 -0.08
N SER A 65 -17.84 -2.28 1.25
CA SER A 65 -18.87 -1.44 1.87
C SER A 65 -18.63 0.06 1.73
N VAL A 66 -17.37 0.47 1.51
CA VAL A 66 -17.01 1.88 1.27
C VAL A 66 -17.14 2.23 -0.21
N LEU A 67 -16.73 1.33 -1.11
CA LEU A 67 -16.72 1.58 -2.56
C LEU A 67 -18.10 1.43 -3.21
N GLU A 68 -18.96 0.54 -2.70
CA GLU A 68 -20.31 0.30 -3.24
C GLU A 68 -21.14 1.61 -3.35
N PRO A 69 -21.21 2.48 -2.33
CA PRO A 69 -21.90 3.78 -2.46
C PRO A 69 -21.23 4.78 -3.40
N MET A 70 -19.93 4.60 -3.71
CA MET A 70 -19.20 5.49 -4.64
C MET A 70 -19.51 5.18 -6.10
N GLY A 71 -19.92 3.93 -6.39
CA GLY A 71 -20.19 3.45 -7.73
C GLY A 71 -18.96 3.51 -8.63
N ASN A 72 -19.18 3.68 -9.93
CA ASN A 72 -18.11 3.58 -10.93
C ASN A 72 -17.21 4.81 -11.03
N SER A 73 -17.48 5.90 -10.29
CA SER A 73 -16.61 7.09 -10.28
C SER A 73 -16.40 7.65 -8.87
N PRO A 74 -15.53 7.01 -8.07
CA PRO A 74 -15.05 7.50 -6.78
C PRO A 74 -14.58 8.95 -6.80
N ARG A 75 -13.91 9.40 -7.86
CA ARG A 75 -13.47 10.79 -8.04
C ARG A 75 -14.65 11.74 -8.00
N ARG A 76 -15.66 11.50 -8.84
CA ARG A 76 -16.88 12.32 -8.89
C ARG A 76 -17.69 12.22 -7.60
N PHE A 77 -17.71 11.05 -6.96
CA PHE A 77 -18.36 10.87 -5.65
C PHE A 77 -17.73 11.78 -4.59
N LEU A 78 -16.39 11.88 -4.56
CA LEU A 78 -15.69 12.81 -3.67
C LEU A 78 -16.02 14.26 -4.00
N GLU A 79 -15.85 14.68 -5.25
CA GLU A 79 -16.06 16.08 -5.67
C GLU A 79 -17.47 16.58 -5.35
N LYS A 80 -18.49 15.77 -5.63
CA LYS A 80 -19.90 16.13 -5.36
C LYS A 80 -20.33 15.89 -3.91
N GLY A 81 -19.57 15.09 -3.17
CA GLY A 81 -19.86 14.72 -1.80
C GLY A 81 -19.55 15.82 -0.79
N ASN A 82 -20.00 15.61 0.44
CA ASN A 82 -19.64 16.45 1.58
C ASN A 82 -19.77 15.65 2.88
N VAL A 83 -19.22 16.19 3.96
CA VAL A 83 -19.20 15.58 5.30
C VAL A 83 -20.58 15.14 5.77
N LYS A 84 -21.65 15.93 5.54
CA LYS A 84 -23.00 15.59 5.98
C LYS A 84 -23.53 14.36 5.25
N LEU A 85 -23.36 14.30 3.93
CA LEU A 85 -23.74 13.15 3.11
C LEU A 85 -22.98 11.89 3.55
N TRP A 86 -21.66 11.98 3.67
CA TRP A 86 -20.83 10.82 4.01
C TRP A 86 -21.07 10.29 5.43
N ARG A 87 -21.37 11.18 6.39
CA ARG A 87 -21.81 10.73 7.72
C ARG A 87 -23.09 9.90 7.62
N GLY A 88 -24.08 10.30 6.82
CA GLY A 88 -25.28 9.49 6.61
C GLY A 88 -25.01 8.16 5.92
N LEU A 89 -24.22 8.17 4.83
CA LEU A 89 -23.93 6.97 4.04
C LEU A 89 -23.13 5.91 4.81
N PHE A 90 -22.19 6.35 5.64
CA PHE A 90 -21.28 5.46 6.37
C PHE A 90 -21.64 5.37 7.87
N GLU A 91 -22.89 5.61 8.22
CA GLU A 91 -23.36 5.47 9.60
C GLU A 91 -23.08 4.07 10.14
N GLY A 92 -22.48 4.00 11.33
CA GLY A 92 -22.12 2.72 11.95
C GLY A 92 -20.90 2.02 11.35
N PHE A 93 -20.21 2.62 10.37
CA PHE A 93 -18.99 2.04 9.82
C PHE A 93 -17.94 1.77 10.92
N LYS A 94 -17.43 0.54 10.92
CA LYS A 94 -16.37 0.07 11.83
C LYS A 94 -15.47 -0.92 11.12
N HIS A 95 -14.17 -0.71 11.23
CA HIS A 95 -13.14 -1.66 10.80
C HIS A 95 -12.03 -1.73 11.84
N ARG A 96 -12.05 -2.78 12.67
CA ARG A 96 -11.08 -2.99 13.76
C ARG A 96 -11.07 -1.78 14.71
N PHE A 97 -10.05 -0.92 14.61
CA PHE A 97 -9.89 0.29 15.42
C PHE A 97 -10.36 1.57 14.72
N SER A 98 -10.72 1.50 13.43
CA SER A 98 -11.21 2.63 12.66
C SER A 98 -12.73 2.70 12.68
N ASP A 99 -13.23 3.92 12.65
CA ASP A 99 -14.66 4.19 12.68
C ASP A 99 -15.15 5.12 11.56
N GLN A 100 -16.45 5.38 11.57
CA GLN A 100 -17.12 6.27 10.63
C GLN A 100 -16.44 7.63 10.53
N VAL A 101 -16.03 8.23 11.64
CA VAL A 101 -15.42 9.55 11.57
C VAL A 101 -14.00 9.45 11.02
N ASP A 102 -13.27 8.33 11.21
CA ASP A 102 -11.97 8.12 10.55
C ASP A 102 -12.13 8.05 9.03
N LEU A 103 -13.16 7.32 8.58
CA LEU A 103 -13.48 7.23 7.16
C LEU A 103 -13.88 8.60 6.58
N VAL A 104 -14.80 9.31 7.23
CA VAL A 104 -15.26 10.62 6.75
C VAL A 104 -14.13 11.64 6.75
N ASP A 105 -13.25 11.65 7.76
CA ASP A 105 -12.08 12.52 7.80
C ASP A 105 -11.09 12.20 6.67
N LEU A 106 -10.88 10.91 6.35
CA LEU A 106 -10.05 10.48 5.22
C LEU A 106 -10.62 10.99 3.88
N LEU A 107 -11.92 10.81 3.65
CA LEU A 107 -12.58 11.27 2.41
C LEU A 107 -12.54 12.79 2.28
N SER A 108 -12.73 13.51 3.39
CA SER A 108 -12.67 14.98 3.43
C SER A 108 -11.26 15.47 3.12
N GLY A 109 -10.25 14.88 3.76
CA GLY A 109 -8.84 15.16 3.48
C GLY A 109 -8.46 14.94 2.02
N MET A 110 -8.87 13.82 1.44
CA MET A 110 -8.62 13.55 0.02
C MET A 110 -9.30 14.58 -0.88
N LYS A 111 -10.55 14.95 -0.58
CA LYS A 111 -11.29 15.97 -1.33
C LYS A 111 -10.55 17.32 -1.30
N ASP A 112 -10.15 17.79 -0.12
CA ASP A 112 -9.47 19.08 0.04
C ASP A 112 -8.14 19.11 -0.72
N VAL A 113 -7.36 18.02 -0.62
CA VAL A 113 -6.10 17.85 -1.36
C VAL A 113 -6.34 17.89 -2.87
N ILE A 114 -7.39 17.21 -3.34
CA ILE A 114 -7.78 17.17 -4.74
C ILE A 114 -8.23 18.55 -5.25
N GLU A 115 -9.03 19.28 -4.49
CA GLU A 115 -9.47 20.62 -4.88
C GLU A 115 -8.30 21.60 -4.93
N LEU A 116 -7.33 21.46 -4.02
CA LEU A 116 -6.18 22.36 -3.93
C LEU A 116 -5.06 22.03 -4.94
N HIS A 117 -4.79 20.75 -5.19
CA HIS A 117 -3.63 20.29 -5.96
C HIS A 117 -4.00 19.55 -7.26
N GLY A 118 -5.28 19.24 -7.47
CA GLY A 118 -5.82 18.54 -8.63
C GLY A 118 -5.86 17.01 -8.49
N SER A 119 -4.89 16.40 -7.82
CA SER A 119 -4.76 14.94 -7.64
C SER A 119 -3.92 14.59 -6.42
N LEU A 120 -4.01 13.33 -5.99
CA LEU A 120 -3.14 12.80 -4.93
C LEU A 120 -1.68 12.63 -5.43
N ASP A 121 -1.46 12.28 -6.72
CA ASP A 121 -0.12 12.24 -7.34
C ASP A 121 0.59 13.59 -7.23
N ARG A 122 -0.11 14.68 -7.61
CA ARG A 122 0.45 16.04 -7.50
C ARG A 122 0.71 16.45 -6.05
N ALA A 123 -0.17 16.09 -5.12
CA ALA A 123 0.05 16.36 -3.71
C ALA A 123 1.29 15.65 -3.18
N MET A 124 1.52 14.39 -3.59
CA MET A 124 2.73 13.66 -3.26
C MET A 124 3.97 14.31 -3.90
N ALA A 125 3.90 14.74 -5.16
CA ALA A 125 4.98 15.48 -5.82
C ALA A 125 5.36 16.77 -5.06
N ILE A 126 4.37 17.52 -4.59
CA ILE A 126 4.59 18.73 -3.77
C ILE A 126 5.25 18.34 -2.44
N ALA A 127 4.79 17.27 -1.79
CA ALA A 127 5.35 16.81 -0.52
C ALA A 127 6.82 16.34 -0.65
N LEU A 128 7.20 15.81 -1.81
CA LEU A 128 8.57 15.38 -2.13
C LEU A 128 9.53 16.55 -2.41
N SER A 129 9.02 17.77 -2.65
CA SER A 129 9.85 18.92 -2.98
C SER A 129 10.92 19.23 -1.93
N GLY A 130 12.11 19.62 -2.41
CA GLY A 130 13.25 20.00 -1.56
C GLY A 130 14.12 18.83 -1.09
N ASP A 131 14.22 17.76 -1.88
CA ASP A 131 15.11 16.60 -1.66
C ASP A 131 15.00 15.96 -0.27
N LYS A 132 13.75 15.80 0.19
CA LYS A 132 13.48 15.31 1.55
C LYS A 132 13.50 13.77 1.65
N GLY A 133 13.56 13.07 0.51
CA GLY A 133 13.42 11.62 0.39
C GLY A 133 11.98 11.11 0.61
N THR A 134 11.71 9.87 0.17
CA THR A 134 10.36 9.26 0.16
C THR A 134 9.68 9.28 1.52
N ILE A 135 10.40 8.99 2.61
CA ILE A 135 9.82 8.92 3.97
C ILE A 135 9.27 10.28 4.42
N ARG A 136 10.03 11.37 4.22
CA ARG A 136 9.57 12.71 4.60
C ARG A 136 8.50 13.22 3.65
N GLY A 137 8.59 12.90 2.36
CA GLY A 137 7.51 13.18 1.39
C GLY A 137 6.20 12.51 1.81
N ALA A 138 6.27 11.24 2.20
CA ALA A 138 5.13 10.47 2.68
C ALA A 138 4.50 11.09 3.94
N GLN A 139 5.32 11.57 4.88
CA GLN A 139 4.85 12.31 6.05
C GLN A 139 4.10 13.59 5.63
N GLY A 140 4.69 14.42 4.77
CA GLY A 140 4.07 15.65 4.30
C GLY A 140 2.76 15.41 3.54
N PHE A 141 2.71 14.36 2.71
CA PHE A 141 1.51 13.95 1.99
C PHE A 141 0.38 13.55 2.94
N VAL A 142 0.68 12.73 3.96
CA VAL A 142 -0.31 12.36 4.99
C VAL A 142 -0.78 13.59 5.77
N GLU A 143 0.11 14.52 6.09
CA GLU A 143 -0.24 15.77 6.77
C GLU A 143 -1.15 16.67 5.95
N MET A 144 -0.99 16.71 4.62
CA MET A 144 -1.92 17.44 3.74
C MET A 144 -3.33 16.85 3.83
N ILE A 145 -3.47 15.52 3.81
CA ILE A 145 -4.77 14.85 3.93
C ILE A 145 -5.37 15.07 5.33
N LEU A 146 -4.57 14.95 6.39
CA LEU A 146 -5.06 15.12 7.76
C LEU A 146 -5.66 16.50 8.03
N LYS A 147 -5.18 17.55 7.36
CA LYS A 147 -5.70 18.93 7.53
C LYS A 147 -7.16 19.09 7.13
N GLY A 148 -7.68 18.27 6.23
CA GLY A 148 -9.10 18.27 5.86
C GLY A 148 -9.99 17.45 6.79
N GLY A 149 -9.40 16.75 7.75
CA GLY A 149 -10.11 15.99 8.77
C GLY A 149 -10.55 16.86 9.95
N SER A 150 -11.51 16.36 10.72
CA SER A 150 -11.97 17.00 11.97
C SER A 150 -11.09 16.67 13.19
N ARG A 151 -10.12 15.77 13.06
CA ARG A 151 -9.27 15.28 14.15
C ARG A 151 -7.79 15.31 13.77
N ASP A 152 -6.94 15.61 14.75
CA ASP A 152 -5.48 15.64 14.59
C ASP A 152 -4.87 14.25 14.30
N ARG A 153 -5.63 13.18 14.57
CA ARG A 153 -5.23 11.80 14.34
C ARG A 153 -6.34 11.06 13.62
N ASN A 154 -5.93 10.24 12.66
CA ASN A 154 -6.81 9.34 11.93
C ASN A 154 -6.14 7.96 11.85
N THR A 155 -6.84 6.93 12.29
CA THR A 155 -6.28 5.57 12.36
C THR A 155 -6.06 4.93 10.97
N LEU A 156 -6.71 5.45 9.94
CA LEU A 156 -6.57 5.04 8.53
C LEU A 156 -5.33 5.64 7.84
N LEU A 157 -4.72 6.67 8.43
CA LEU A 157 -3.58 7.39 7.89
C LEU A 157 -2.34 7.22 8.78
N PRO A 158 -1.54 6.15 8.60
CA PRO A 158 -0.33 5.95 9.38
C PRO A 158 0.71 7.04 9.05
N ARG A 159 1.40 7.54 10.09
CA ARG A 159 2.44 8.57 9.97
C ARG A 159 3.82 7.95 10.17
N PRO A 160 4.79 8.17 9.26
CA PRO A 160 6.18 7.74 9.44
C PRO A 160 6.80 8.12 10.79
N GLU A 161 6.52 9.33 11.28
CA GLU A 161 7.03 9.79 12.59
C GLU A 161 6.47 9.01 13.79
N GLY A 162 5.37 8.27 13.60
CA GLY A 162 4.75 7.44 14.64
C GLY A 162 5.51 6.14 14.95
N GLY A 163 6.69 5.92 14.33
CA GLY A 163 7.54 4.74 14.57
C GLY A 163 7.05 3.43 13.94
N SER A 164 5.92 3.46 13.22
CA SER A 164 5.39 2.31 12.48
C SER A 164 6.13 2.10 11.16
N ALA A 165 6.21 0.85 10.69
CA ALA A 165 6.65 0.52 9.34
C ALA A 165 5.78 1.13 8.21
N CYS A 166 4.64 1.74 8.53
CA CYS A 166 3.76 2.42 7.57
C CYS A 166 3.34 1.58 6.36
N LYS A 167 3.27 0.25 6.54
CA LYS A 167 2.93 -0.74 5.50
C LYS A 167 1.78 -0.31 4.59
N ARG A 168 0.70 0.24 5.15
CA ARG A 168 -0.49 0.65 4.38
C ARG A 168 -0.17 1.77 3.39
N LEU A 169 0.63 2.74 3.79
CA LEU A 169 1.05 3.83 2.92
C LEU A 169 2.06 3.35 1.85
N MET A 170 3.00 2.47 2.23
CA MET A 170 3.94 1.88 1.27
C MET A 170 3.22 0.99 0.25
N LEU A 171 2.17 0.27 0.69
CA LEU A 171 1.31 -0.53 -0.18
C LEU A 171 0.57 0.34 -1.19
N TYR A 172 0.04 1.49 -0.74
CA TYR A 172 -0.58 2.48 -1.63
C TYR A 172 0.39 2.96 -2.70
N PHE A 173 1.59 3.40 -2.30
CA PHE A 173 2.60 3.87 -3.25
C PHE A 173 3.03 2.78 -4.22
N ARG A 174 3.20 1.53 -3.76
CA ARG A 174 3.46 0.40 -4.65
C ARG A 174 2.41 0.32 -5.75
N TRP A 175 1.14 0.29 -5.39
CA TRP A 175 0.05 0.11 -6.34
C TRP A 175 -0.10 1.26 -7.34
N MET A 176 0.17 2.50 -6.89
CA MET A 176 0.02 3.68 -7.72
C MET A 176 1.24 3.98 -8.59
N VAL A 177 2.45 3.61 -8.14
CA VAL A 177 3.71 3.92 -8.84
C VAL A 177 4.17 2.76 -9.74
N ARG A 178 4.13 1.52 -9.25
CA ARG A 178 4.55 0.37 -10.07
C ARG A 178 3.49 0.02 -11.09
N LYS A 179 3.94 -0.34 -12.29
CA LYS A 179 3.07 -0.82 -13.36
C LYS A 179 3.62 -2.12 -13.93
N ASP A 180 2.96 -3.23 -13.62
CA ASP A 180 3.34 -4.54 -14.13
C ASP A 180 2.11 -5.45 -14.32
N GLN A 181 2.28 -6.77 -14.21
CA GLN A 181 1.17 -7.71 -14.34
C GLN A 181 0.12 -7.57 -13.24
N VAL A 182 0.48 -7.08 -12.05
CA VAL A 182 -0.40 -6.99 -10.88
C VAL A 182 -0.66 -5.55 -10.46
N ASP A 183 0.37 -4.70 -10.44
CA ASP A 183 0.24 -3.31 -10.02
C ASP A 183 -0.24 -2.45 -11.20
N PRO A 184 -1.33 -1.68 -11.05
CA PRO A 184 -1.93 -0.92 -12.15
C PRO A 184 -1.18 0.37 -12.49
N GLY A 185 -0.45 0.95 -11.53
CA GLY A 185 0.30 2.19 -11.69
C GLY A 185 -0.59 3.42 -11.92
N GLY A 186 0.00 4.49 -12.47
CA GLY A 186 -0.70 5.72 -12.84
C GLY A 186 -0.05 6.99 -12.30
N TRP A 187 0.71 6.87 -11.22
CA TRP A 187 1.48 7.98 -10.64
C TRP A 187 2.79 8.23 -11.36
N THR A 188 3.23 9.48 -11.28
CA THR A 188 4.46 9.97 -11.91
C THR A 188 5.35 10.74 -10.96
N CYS A 189 4.88 11.05 -9.74
CA CYS A 189 5.65 11.77 -8.73
C CYS A 189 6.84 11.00 -8.17
N LEU A 190 6.84 9.67 -8.33
CA LEU A 190 7.85 8.73 -7.87
C LEU A 190 8.14 7.72 -8.96
N SER A 191 9.29 7.07 -8.86
CA SER A 191 9.66 5.92 -9.65
C SER A 191 9.77 4.66 -8.77
N PRO A 192 9.79 3.44 -9.34
CA PRO A 192 9.89 2.22 -8.54
C PRO A 192 11.12 2.16 -7.62
N GLU A 193 12.26 2.75 -8.01
CA GLU A 193 13.49 2.82 -7.20
C GLU A 193 13.34 3.61 -5.89
N ASP A 194 12.37 4.55 -5.85
CA ASP A 194 12.08 5.38 -4.68
C ASP A 194 11.23 4.67 -3.62
N LEU A 195 10.66 3.51 -3.96
CA LEU A 195 9.69 2.81 -3.13
C LEU A 195 10.36 2.02 -2.01
N LEU A 196 9.58 1.86 -0.93
CA LEU A 196 9.96 1.10 0.26
C LEU A 196 9.04 -0.11 0.42
N ILE A 197 9.57 -1.20 0.98
CA ILE A 197 8.80 -2.44 1.10
C ILE A 197 7.56 -2.26 1.99
N PRO A 198 6.36 -2.71 1.57
CA PRO A 198 5.17 -2.78 2.42
C PRO A 198 5.30 -3.84 3.54
N LEU A 199 6.10 -3.55 4.58
CA LEU A 199 6.44 -4.54 5.62
C LEU A 199 5.24 -4.93 6.49
N ASP A 200 4.66 -6.09 6.20
CA ASP A 200 3.72 -6.78 7.09
C ASP A 200 4.37 -7.98 7.81
N THR A 201 3.58 -8.73 8.58
CA THR A 201 4.06 -9.90 9.32
C THR A 201 4.54 -11.03 8.40
N HIS A 202 3.97 -11.16 7.20
CA HIS A 202 4.37 -12.19 6.24
C HIS A 202 5.71 -11.82 5.61
N MET A 203 5.82 -10.61 5.08
CA MET A 203 7.08 -10.09 4.52
C MET A 203 8.19 -10.11 5.56
N HIS A 204 7.90 -9.74 6.82
CA HIS A 204 8.90 -9.78 7.89
C HIS A 204 9.36 -11.21 8.21
N ARG A 205 8.43 -12.18 8.28
CA ARG A 205 8.76 -13.59 8.49
C ARG A 205 9.61 -14.17 7.34
N ILE A 206 9.26 -13.85 6.09
CA ILE A 206 10.04 -14.23 4.91
C ILE A 206 11.43 -13.60 5.00
N SER A 207 11.50 -12.31 5.32
CA SER A 207 12.77 -11.58 5.40
C SER A 207 13.71 -12.14 6.46
N LEU A 208 13.18 -12.59 7.60
CA LEU A 208 13.97 -13.31 8.62
C LEU A 208 14.43 -14.68 8.14
N ALA A 209 13.55 -15.46 7.49
CA ALA A 209 13.86 -16.80 7.01
C ALA A 209 14.92 -16.80 5.90
N PHE A 210 14.86 -15.81 5.01
CA PHE A 210 15.79 -15.64 3.90
C PHE A 210 17.04 -14.82 4.26
N GLY A 211 17.09 -14.25 5.47
CA GLY A 211 18.23 -13.46 5.95
C GLY A 211 18.35 -12.07 5.32
N PHE A 212 17.25 -11.50 4.80
CA PHE A 212 17.22 -10.09 4.33
C PHE A 212 17.35 -9.11 5.50
N THR A 213 16.94 -9.53 6.70
CA THR A 213 17.17 -8.80 7.94
C THR A 213 17.35 -9.77 9.12
N GLY A 214 18.09 -9.34 10.14
CA GLY A 214 18.14 -10.01 11.45
C GLY A 214 17.26 -9.34 12.53
N ARG A 215 16.57 -8.24 12.19
CA ARG A 215 15.82 -7.43 13.16
C ARG A 215 14.50 -8.09 13.52
N LYS A 216 14.23 -8.22 14.82
CA LYS A 216 12.94 -8.73 15.35
C LYS A 216 11.84 -7.67 15.39
N SER A 217 12.18 -6.39 15.29
CA SER A 217 11.22 -5.29 15.26
C SER A 217 10.70 -5.05 13.84
N GLY A 218 9.39 -4.79 13.69
CA GLY A 218 8.77 -4.38 12.43
C GLY A 218 8.59 -2.86 12.37
N ASP A 219 9.70 -2.12 12.27
CA ASP A 219 9.73 -0.66 12.22
C ASP A 219 10.32 -0.13 10.90
N MET A 220 10.32 1.19 10.73
CA MET A 220 10.83 1.82 9.50
C MET A 220 12.29 1.48 9.22
N ARG A 221 13.11 1.24 10.25
CA ARG A 221 14.50 0.82 10.06
C ARG A 221 14.58 -0.58 9.44
N THR A 222 13.69 -1.48 9.83
CA THR A 222 13.57 -2.81 9.19
C THR A 222 13.08 -2.69 7.74
N VAL A 223 12.17 -1.76 7.45
CA VAL A 223 11.74 -1.44 6.07
C VAL A 223 12.94 -1.00 5.22
N GLU A 224 13.74 -0.05 5.71
CA GLU A 224 14.93 0.44 5.02
C GLU A 224 15.99 -0.66 4.83
N GLU A 225 16.21 -1.53 5.83
CA GLU A 225 17.16 -2.64 5.76
C GLU A 225 16.76 -3.66 4.68
N ILE A 226 15.51 -4.10 4.68
CA ILE A 226 15.00 -5.06 3.68
C ILE A 226 14.99 -4.42 2.28
N THR A 227 14.55 -3.17 2.16
CA THR A 227 14.57 -2.45 0.87
C THR A 227 16.01 -2.29 0.37
N GLY A 228 16.95 -1.97 1.26
CA GLY A 228 18.37 -1.87 0.96
C GLY A 228 18.95 -3.18 0.43
N PHE A 229 18.59 -4.32 1.04
CA PHE A 229 18.95 -5.63 0.53
C PHE A 229 18.43 -5.84 -0.90
N PHE A 230 17.13 -5.63 -1.14
CA PHE A 230 16.56 -5.83 -2.48
C PHE A 230 17.13 -4.86 -3.51
N ARG A 231 17.52 -3.64 -3.12
CA ARG A 231 18.22 -2.69 -3.99
C ARG A 231 19.56 -3.22 -4.50
N THR A 232 20.24 -4.08 -3.74
CA THR A 232 21.47 -4.77 -4.23
C THR A 232 21.18 -5.80 -5.32
N VAL A 233 19.94 -6.27 -5.42
CA VAL A 233 19.49 -7.29 -6.39
C VAL A 233 18.85 -6.64 -7.62
N ARG A 234 17.95 -5.68 -7.40
CA ARG A 234 17.23 -4.89 -8.40
C ARG A 234 17.20 -3.42 -7.97
N PRO A 235 18.19 -2.62 -8.37
CA PRO A 235 18.28 -1.22 -7.95
C PRO A 235 17.14 -0.36 -8.51
N ASP A 236 16.64 -0.69 -9.70
CA ASP A 236 15.59 0.01 -10.44
C ASP A 236 14.17 -0.29 -9.91
N ASP A 237 13.97 -1.40 -9.19
CA ASP A 237 12.69 -1.81 -8.60
C ASP A 237 12.92 -2.65 -7.32
N PRO A 238 13.37 -2.03 -6.21
CA PRO A 238 13.75 -2.74 -4.99
C PRO A 238 12.56 -3.36 -4.24
N ILE A 239 11.32 -3.12 -4.66
CA ILE A 239 10.14 -3.73 -4.04
C ILE A 239 9.45 -4.75 -4.95
N ARG A 240 10.06 -5.06 -6.11
CA ARG A 240 9.53 -5.96 -7.14
C ARG A 240 8.96 -7.28 -6.61
N TYR A 241 9.64 -7.83 -5.61
CA TYR A 241 9.36 -9.16 -5.09
C TYR A 241 8.22 -9.18 -4.05
N ASP A 242 7.75 -8.02 -3.58
CA ASP A 242 6.81 -7.93 -2.46
C ASP A 242 5.55 -8.76 -2.68
N PHE A 243 4.90 -8.58 -3.84
CA PHE A 243 3.66 -9.27 -4.14
C PHE A 243 3.88 -10.79 -4.19
N ALA A 244 4.85 -11.23 -4.99
CA ALA A 244 5.14 -12.63 -5.24
C ALA A 244 5.53 -13.39 -3.95
N LEU A 245 6.37 -12.78 -3.11
CA LEU A 245 6.80 -13.38 -1.83
C LEU A 245 5.63 -13.48 -0.84
N THR A 246 4.85 -12.40 -0.68
CA THR A 246 3.78 -12.38 0.33
C THR A 246 2.60 -13.29 0.00
N ARG A 247 2.43 -13.71 -1.26
CA ARG A 247 1.39 -14.69 -1.64
C ARG A 247 1.46 -15.97 -0.81
N PHE A 248 2.67 -16.44 -0.47
CA PHE A 248 2.88 -17.64 0.34
C PHE A 248 2.47 -17.49 1.82
N GLY A 249 2.11 -16.28 2.26
CA GLY A 249 1.54 -16.02 3.57
C GLY A 249 0.05 -15.67 3.55
N ILE A 250 -0.49 -15.30 2.39
CA ILE A 250 -1.83 -14.70 2.24
C ILE A 250 -2.78 -15.61 1.46
N HIS A 251 -2.30 -16.25 0.39
CA HIS A 251 -3.11 -17.12 -0.44
C HIS A 251 -3.38 -18.44 0.30
N PRO A 252 -4.63 -18.93 0.37
CA PRO A 252 -4.98 -20.11 1.17
C PRO A 252 -4.23 -21.38 0.76
N ASP A 253 -3.91 -21.50 -0.52
CA ASP A 253 -3.26 -22.68 -1.10
C ASP A 253 -1.73 -22.60 -1.18
N MET A 254 -1.10 -21.57 -0.62
CA MET A 254 0.35 -21.38 -0.70
C MET A 254 0.95 -21.26 0.70
N LYS A 255 2.09 -21.91 0.95
CA LYS A 255 2.74 -21.90 2.27
C LYS A 255 4.18 -21.41 2.18
N ILE A 256 4.64 -20.72 3.23
CA ILE A 256 6.01 -20.17 3.25
C ILE A 256 7.06 -21.27 3.20
N GLU A 257 6.75 -22.45 3.70
CA GLU A 257 7.62 -23.62 3.61
C GLU A 257 7.91 -23.99 2.14
N ASP A 258 6.90 -23.92 1.26
CA ASP A 258 7.05 -24.18 -0.18
C ASP A 258 8.00 -23.15 -0.84
N LEU A 259 7.98 -21.91 -0.35
CA LEU A 259 8.85 -20.83 -0.84
C LEU A 259 10.33 -21.12 -0.54
N ILE A 260 10.62 -21.70 0.62
CA ILE A 260 11.98 -22.08 1.02
C ILE A 260 12.48 -23.20 0.09
N GLU A 261 11.66 -24.23 -0.15
CA GLU A 261 12.01 -25.32 -1.07
C GLU A 261 12.26 -24.83 -2.50
N ILE A 262 11.42 -23.92 -3.03
CA ILE A 262 11.60 -23.32 -4.36
C ILE A 262 12.94 -22.59 -4.45
N SER A 263 13.35 -21.93 -3.37
CA SER A 263 14.59 -21.16 -3.34
C SER A 263 15.85 -22.01 -3.14
N ASP A 264 15.72 -23.27 -2.73
CA ASP A 264 16.82 -24.22 -2.53
C ASP A 264 17.11 -25.07 -3.79
N ARG A 265 16.23 -25.01 -4.79
CA ARG A 265 16.41 -25.66 -6.11
C ARG A 265 17.18 -24.76 -7.07
#